data_AF-A0A0F7N9H9-F1
#
_entry.id   AF-A0A0F7N9H9-F1
#
_cell.length_a   1.000
_cell.length_b   1.000
_cell.length_c   1.000
_cell.angle_alpha   90.00
_cell.angle_beta   90.00
_cell.angle_gamma   90.00
#
_symmetry.space_group_name_H-M   'P 1'
#
loop_
_entity.id
_entity.type
_entity.pdbx_description
1 polymer ?
#
loop_
_entity_poly.entity_id
_entity_poly.type
_entity_poly.pdbx_seq_one_letter_code
_entity_poly.pdbx_strand_id
1 'polypeptide(L)'
;MVDVAAAAGVSRQTLYNEFGSKEGLAQALVRREVDGYLAGVERTLAGARRSGADAGGRLLALVAWTLRAARGNPLVRAALTGCWGEQLPTPARRVPARGGTPGARRRDPSVETPAELVEEVRDRVLKALEEQLPGTLGERRRVCEAVTRLTLSYVVAPAARGEDVERTVRGLLALSAPSRTTAGR
;
A
#
# COMPACT_ATOMS: atom_id res chain seq x y z
N MET A 1 -5.55 -17.29 -20.67
CA MET A 1 -5.22 -18.65 -20.19
C MET A 1 -4.37 -19.41 -21.19
N VAL A 2 -4.74 -19.49 -22.47
CA VAL A 2 -3.93 -20.18 -23.49
C VAL A 2 -2.54 -19.57 -23.63
N ASP A 3 -2.45 -18.26 -23.86
CA ASP A 3 -1.16 -17.59 -24.09
C ASP A 3 -0.27 -17.63 -22.84
N VAL A 4 -0.88 -17.51 -21.66
CA VAL A 4 -0.17 -17.62 -20.37
C VAL A 4 0.37 -19.04 -20.16
N ALA A 5 -0.42 -20.07 -20.48
CA ALA A 5 0.02 -21.46 -20.37
C ALA A 5 1.20 -21.74 -21.31
N ALA A 6 1.09 -21.27 -22.57
CA ALA A 6 2.15 -21.39 -23.55
C ALA A 6 3.44 -20.67 -23.11
N ALA A 7 3.33 -19.41 -22.66
CA ALA A 7 4.47 -18.63 -22.19
C ALA A 7 5.11 -19.20 -20.92
N ALA A 8 4.32 -19.82 -20.04
CA ALA A 8 4.81 -20.46 -18.82
C ALA A 8 5.29 -21.91 -19.02
N GLY A 9 5.17 -22.48 -20.23
CA GLY A 9 5.57 -23.86 -20.52
C GLY A 9 4.72 -24.93 -19.82
N VAL A 10 3.46 -24.61 -19.48
CA VAL A 10 2.54 -25.53 -18.79
C VAL A 10 1.30 -25.80 -19.63
N SER A 11 0.56 -26.87 -19.32
CA SER A 11 -0.72 -27.13 -19.99
C SER A 11 -1.79 -26.11 -19.56
N ARG A 12 -2.78 -25.86 -20.42
CA ARG A 12 -3.96 -25.06 -20.05
C ARG A 12 -4.68 -25.65 -18.83
N GLN A 13 -4.78 -26.97 -18.75
CA GLN A 13 -5.40 -27.68 -17.64
C GLN A 13 -4.68 -27.40 -16.32
N THR A 14 -3.35 -27.34 -16.34
CA THR A 14 -2.54 -26.99 -15.16
C THR A 14 -2.91 -25.61 -14.63
N LEU A 15 -3.01 -24.59 -15.51
CA LEU A 15 -3.45 -23.26 -15.08
C LEU A 15 -4.87 -23.24 -14.54
N TYR A 16 -5.81 -23.97 -15.16
CA TYR A 16 -7.17 -24.06 -14.64
C TYR A 16 -7.25 -24.79 -13.31
N ASN A 17 -6.42 -25.82 -13.09
CA ASN A 17 -6.36 -26.53 -11.81
C ASN A 17 -5.79 -25.63 -10.69
N GLU A 18 -4.77 -24.82 -11.00
CA GLU A 18 -4.13 -23.94 -10.02
C GLU A 18 -4.98 -22.70 -9.71
N PHE A 19 -5.49 -22.04 -10.74
CA PHE A 19 -6.13 -20.73 -10.61
C PHE A 19 -7.64 -20.76 -10.78
N GLY A 20 -8.24 -21.90 -11.17
CA GLY A 20 -9.68 -22.06 -11.37
C GLY A 20 -10.23 -21.38 -12.62
N SER A 21 -9.91 -20.11 -12.83
CA SER A 21 -10.38 -19.30 -13.96
C SER A 21 -9.39 -18.20 -14.34
N LYS A 22 -9.71 -17.43 -15.39
CA LYS A 22 -8.95 -16.23 -15.75
C LYS A 22 -9.03 -15.19 -14.63
N GLU A 23 -10.17 -15.08 -13.97
CA GLU A 23 -10.43 -14.18 -12.85
C GLU A 23 -9.63 -14.61 -11.61
N GLY A 24 -9.54 -15.91 -11.33
CA GLY A 24 -8.70 -16.43 -10.24
C GLY A 24 -7.21 -16.20 -10.49
N LEU A 25 -6.75 -16.34 -11.74
CA LEU A 25 -5.38 -15.99 -12.13
C LEU A 25 -5.11 -14.49 -11.95
N ALA A 26 -6.05 -13.66 -12.40
CA ALA A 26 -6.01 -12.20 -12.21
C ALA A 26 -5.92 -11.83 -10.73
N GLN A 27 -6.72 -12.46 -9.88
CA GLN A 27 -6.71 -12.25 -8.44
C GLN A 27 -5.38 -12.66 -7.81
N ALA A 28 -4.84 -13.83 -8.17
CA ALA A 28 -3.54 -14.29 -7.69
C ALA A 28 -2.41 -13.33 -8.09
N LEU A 29 -2.45 -12.79 -9.31
CA LEU A 29 -1.49 -11.80 -9.77
C LEU A 29 -1.56 -10.52 -8.95
N VAL A 30 -2.76 -9.96 -8.73
CA VAL A 30 -2.92 -8.75 -7.91
C VAL A 30 -2.43 -8.96 -6.49
N ARG A 31 -2.75 -10.11 -5.87
CA ARG A 31 -2.29 -10.48 -4.53
C ARG A 31 -0.77 -10.50 -4.44
N ARG A 32 -0.10 -11.15 -5.40
CA ARG A 32 1.36 -11.18 -5.48
C ARG A 32 1.96 -9.76 -5.52
N GLU A 33 1.38 -8.86 -6.31
CA GLU A 33 1.88 -7.48 -6.41
C GLU A 33 1.62 -6.67 -5.13
N VAL A 34 0.46 -6.88 -4.48
CA VAL A 34 0.14 -6.28 -3.18
C VAL A 34 1.10 -6.78 -2.09
N ASP A 35 1.36 -8.08 -2.01
CA ASP A 35 2.31 -8.66 -1.06
C ASP A 35 3.73 -8.10 -1.29
N GLY A 36 4.14 -8.03 -2.56
CA GLY A 36 5.41 -7.42 -2.95
C GLY A 36 5.51 -5.95 -2.54
N TYR A 37 4.42 -5.20 -2.67
CA TYR A 37 4.31 -3.82 -2.21
C TYR A 37 4.41 -3.71 -0.68
N LEU A 38 3.64 -4.48 0.08
CA LEU A 38 3.68 -4.45 1.55
C LEU A 38 5.07 -4.83 2.09
N ALA A 39 5.71 -5.85 1.51
CA ALA A 39 7.09 -6.21 1.85
C ALA A 39 8.08 -5.09 1.48
N GLY A 40 7.80 -4.34 0.41
CA GLY A 40 8.59 -3.17 0.01
C GLY A 40 8.48 -1.99 0.97
N VAL A 41 7.30 -1.76 1.57
CA VAL A 41 7.10 -0.78 2.66
C VAL A 41 8.04 -1.09 3.82
N GLU A 42 8.02 -2.34 4.30
CA GLU A 42 8.86 -2.78 5.42
C GLU A 42 10.36 -2.64 5.11
N ARG A 43 10.79 -3.10 3.93
CA ARG A 43 12.19 -2.99 3.48
C ARG A 43 12.65 -1.53 3.41
N THR A 44 11.79 -0.64 2.92
CA THR A 44 12.10 0.80 2.79
C THR A 44 12.28 1.44 4.16
N LEU A 45 11.35 1.20 5.09
CA LEU A 45 11.41 1.73 6.45
C LEU A 45 12.62 1.18 7.22
N ALA A 46 12.95 -0.10 7.04
CA ALA A 46 14.12 -0.72 7.65
C ALA A 46 15.44 -0.21 7.04
N GLY A 47 15.49 -0.04 5.72
CA GLY A 47 16.65 0.50 5.02
C GLY A 47 16.97 1.94 5.43
N ALA A 48 15.95 2.78 5.54
CA ALA A 48 16.10 4.15 6.03
C ALA A 48 16.58 4.17 7.50
N ARG A 49 16.07 3.28 8.37
CA ARG A 49 16.57 3.13 9.75
C ARG A 49 18.06 2.77 9.78
N ARG A 50 18.49 1.78 8.98
CA ARG A 50 19.90 1.36 8.91
C ARG A 50 20.82 2.49 8.43
N SER A 51 20.30 3.40 7.62
CA SER A 51 21.03 4.57 7.12
C SER A 51 21.06 5.74 8.13
N GLY A 52 20.53 5.55 9.34
CA GLY A 52 20.50 6.57 10.38
C GLY A 52 19.37 7.60 10.25
N ALA A 53 18.36 7.36 9.40
CA ALA A 53 17.25 8.29 9.24
C ALA A 53 16.36 8.34 10.49
N ASP A 54 15.94 9.55 10.85
CA ASP A 54 14.92 9.81 11.86
C ASP A 54 13.51 9.44 11.34
N ALA A 55 12.48 9.62 12.17
CA ALA A 55 11.11 9.29 11.78
C ALA A 55 10.67 10.03 10.50
N GLY A 56 11.03 11.31 10.38
CA GLY A 56 10.71 12.12 9.20
C GLY A 56 11.38 11.59 7.94
N GLY A 57 12.68 11.32 7.98
CA GLY A 57 13.43 10.75 6.87
C GLY A 57 12.91 9.37 6.45
N ARG A 58 12.50 8.53 7.40
CA ARG A 58 11.90 7.22 7.09
C ARG A 58 10.52 7.36 6.43
N LEU A 59 9.69 8.30 6.88
CA LEU A 59 8.40 8.61 6.25
C LEU A 59 8.58 9.17 4.83
N LEU A 60 9.57 10.04 4.61
CA LEU A 60 9.88 10.56 3.27
C LEU A 60 10.40 9.47 2.33
N ALA A 61 11.26 8.56 2.83
CA ALA A 61 11.72 7.41 2.07
C ALA A 61 10.55 6.51 1.65
N LEU A 62 9.58 6.30 2.56
CA LEU A 62 8.33 5.58 2.26
C LEU A 62 7.52 6.27 1.17
N VAL A 63 7.25 7.58 1.29
CA VAL A 63 6.51 8.37 0.29
C VAL A 63 7.16 8.22 -1.08
N ALA A 64 8.46 8.49 -1.17
CA ALA A 64 9.20 8.44 -2.42
C ALA A 64 9.18 7.04 -3.04
N TRP A 65 9.31 5.99 -2.21
CA TRP A 65 9.25 4.61 -2.66
C TRP A 65 7.85 4.21 -3.14
N THR A 66 6.79 4.52 -2.40
CA THR A 66 5.40 4.21 -2.79
C THR A 66 5.03 4.88 -4.11
N LEU A 67 5.43 6.13 -4.32
CA LEU A 67 5.21 6.83 -5.58
C LEU A 67 5.94 6.16 -6.76
N ARG A 68 7.18 5.68 -6.55
CA ARG A 68 7.89 4.90 -7.56
C ARG A 68 7.22 3.55 -7.83
N ALA A 69 6.80 2.85 -6.79
CA ALA A 69 6.12 1.55 -6.91
C ALA A 69 4.81 1.67 -7.69
N ALA A 70 3.98 2.67 -7.38
CA ALA A 70 2.73 2.91 -8.10
C ALA A 70 2.95 3.37 -9.55
N ARG A 71 4.04 4.10 -9.85
CA ARG A 71 4.39 4.47 -11.23
C ARG A 71 4.91 3.28 -12.05
N GLY A 72 5.69 2.40 -11.43
CA GLY A 72 6.32 1.25 -12.09
C GLY A 72 5.41 0.03 -12.23
N ASN A 73 4.31 -0.03 -11.48
CA ASN A 73 3.42 -1.20 -11.46
C ASN A 73 1.94 -0.80 -11.50
N PRO A 74 1.26 -0.97 -12.64
CA PRO A 74 -0.16 -0.65 -12.80
C PRO A 74 -1.10 -1.40 -11.84
N LEU A 75 -0.75 -2.63 -11.43
CA LEU A 75 -1.56 -3.42 -10.50
C LEU A 75 -1.47 -2.87 -9.08
N VAL A 76 -0.27 -2.46 -8.65
CA VAL A 76 -0.09 -1.75 -7.38
C VAL A 76 -0.86 -0.43 -7.39
N ARG A 77 -0.76 0.36 -8.46
CA ARG A 77 -1.54 1.59 -8.60
C ARG A 77 -3.04 1.33 -8.50
N ALA A 78 -3.56 0.35 -9.23
CA ALA A 78 -4.98 0.04 -9.24
C ALA A 78 -5.46 -0.50 -7.88
N ALA A 79 -4.67 -1.32 -7.21
CA ALA A 79 -4.97 -1.80 -5.86
C ALA A 79 -5.01 -0.66 -4.83
N LEU A 80 -4.03 0.25 -4.88
CA LEU A 80 -3.93 1.39 -3.95
C LEU A 80 -5.01 2.46 -4.17
N THR A 81 -5.48 2.64 -5.40
CA THR A 81 -6.43 3.72 -5.75
C THR A 81 -7.85 3.22 -5.96
N GLY A 82 -8.02 1.91 -6.18
CA GLY A 82 -9.27 1.31 -6.62
C GLY A 82 -9.60 1.59 -8.09
N CYS A 83 -8.74 2.30 -8.83
CA CYS A 83 -8.95 2.65 -10.23
C CYS A 83 -8.45 1.52 -11.15
N TRP A 84 -9.35 0.61 -11.51
CA TRP A 84 -9.08 -0.45 -12.49
C TRP A 84 -9.45 0.05 -13.89
N GLY A 85 -8.46 0.19 -14.76
CA GLY A 85 -8.67 0.54 -16.17
C GLY A 85 -9.03 -0.67 -17.03
N GLU A 86 -9.49 -0.43 -18.27
CA GLU A 86 -9.94 -1.50 -19.18
C GLU A 86 -8.86 -2.53 -19.51
N GLN A 87 -7.58 -2.13 -19.53
CA GLN A 87 -6.47 -3.04 -19.79
C GLN A 87 -6.05 -3.87 -18.57
N LEU A 88 -6.61 -3.62 -17.39
CA LEU A 88 -6.20 -4.30 -16.16
C LEU A 88 -7.15 -5.45 -15.81
N PRO A 89 -6.61 -6.59 -15.36
CA PRO A 89 -7.43 -7.64 -14.79
C PRO A 89 -8.14 -7.08 -13.55
N THR A 90 -9.47 -6.99 -13.60
CA THR A 90 -10.27 -6.53 -12.44
C THR A 90 -10.57 -7.73 -11.55
N PRO A 91 -9.97 -7.83 -10.34
CA PRO A 91 -10.24 -8.94 -9.45
C PRO A 91 -11.63 -8.82 -8.82
N ALA A 92 -12.21 -9.94 -8.41
CA ALA A 92 -13.40 -9.94 -7.58
C ALA A 92 -13.09 -9.20 -6.26
N ARG A 93 -13.70 -8.02 -6.07
CA ARG A 93 -13.49 -7.20 -4.86
C ARG A 93 -14.07 -7.89 -3.63
N ARG A 94 -13.42 -7.68 -2.49
CA ARG A 94 -13.99 -8.04 -1.18
C ARG A 94 -15.24 -7.18 -0.94
N VAL A 95 -16.42 -7.76 -1.14
CA VAL A 95 -17.66 -7.15 -0.66
C VAL A 95 -17.73 -7.43 0.84
N PRO A 96 -17.83 -6.39 1.71
CA PRO A 96 -18.02 -6.61 3.13
C PRO A 96 -19.29 -7.44 3.32
N ALA A 97 -19.17 -8.56 4.05
CA ALA A 97 -20.28 -9.47 4.25
C ALA A 97 -21.36 -8.76 5.08
N ARG A 98 -22.41 -8.27 4.42
CA ARG A 98 -23.66 -7.94 5.10
C ARG A 98 -24.40 -9.25 5.32
N GLY A 99 -24.21 -9.85 6.50
CA GLY A 99 -24.94 -11.03 6.98
C GLY A 99 -24.82 -12.27 6.07
N GLY A 100 -23.87 -13.15 6.35
CA GLY A 100 -23.68 -14.40 5.59
C GLY A 100 -23.92 -15.64 6.44
N THR A 101 -24.80 -16.51 5.95
CA THR A 101 -25.15 -17.84 6.50
C THR A 101 -23.91 -18.74 6.65
N PRO A 102 -23.79 -19.57 7.71
CA PRO A 102 -22.70 -20.52 7.84
C PRO A 102 -22.78 -21.59 6.74
N GLY A 103 -21.73 -21.74 5.93
CA GLY A 103 -21.64 -22.83 4.94
C GLY A 103 -21.18 -22.45 3.53
N ALA A 104 -20.87 -21.18 3.25
CA ALA A 104 -20.32 -20.79 1.96
C ALA A 104 -18.94 -21.45 1.73
N ARG A 105 -18.86 -22.28 0.67
CA ARG A 105 -17.64 -22.94 0.18
C ARG A 105 -16.45 -21.98 0.23
N ARG A 106 -15.27 -22.50 0.62
CA ARG A 106 -13.96 -21.82 0.70
C ARG A 106 -13.92 -20.63 -0.26
N ARG A 107 -14.26 -19.44 0.26
CA ARG A 107 -14.35 -18.22 -0.53
C ARG A 107 -12.96 -17.97 -1.08
N ASP A 108 -12.81 -17.94 -2.40
CA ASP A 108 -11.55 -17.53 -3.02
C ASP A 108 -11.15 -16.20 -2.37
N PRO A 109 -9.96 -16.08 -1.77
CA PRO A 109 -9.73 -14.98 -0.87
C PRO A 109 -9.71 -13.71 -1.72
N SER A 110 -10.51 -12.73 -1.31
CA SER A 110 -10.76 -11.54 -2.13
C SER A 110 -9.56 -10.60 -2.08
N VAL A 111 -9.39 -9.74 -3.09
CA VAL A 111 -8.33 -8.72 -3.05
C VAL A 111 -8.74 -7.64 -2.05
N GLU A 112 -7.78 -7.19 -1.25
CA GLU A 112 -7.90 -6.09 -0.29
C GLU A 112 -8.42 -4.82 -0.99
N THR A 113 -9.36 -4.15 -0.34
CA THR A 113 -9.82 -2.84 -0.77
C THR A 113 -8.73 -1.78 -0.56
N PRO A 114 -8.78 -0.64 -1.27
CA PRO A 114 -7.86 0.47 -1.03
C PRO A 114 -7.82 0.93 0.43
N ALA A 115 -8.97 0.91 1.12
CA ALA A 115 -9.05 1.27 2.52
C ALA A 115 -8.31 0.26 3.42
N GLU A 116 -8.54 -1.05 3.22
CA GLU A 116 -7.81 -2.10 3.94
C GLU A 116 -6.29 -2.01 3.69
N LEU A 117 -5.86 -1.72 2.46
CA LEU A 117 -4.43 -1.52 2.17
C LEU A 117 -3.84 -0.28 2.87
N VAL A 118 -4.59 0.82 2.96
CA VAL A 118 -4.16 2.01 3.73
C VAL A 118 -3.99 1.65 5.20
N GLU A 119 -4.93 0.89 5.77
CA GLU A 119 -4.86 0.44 7.15
C GLU A 119 -3.64 -0.44 7.39
N GLU A 120 -3.40 -1.40 6.50
CA GLU A 120 -2.30 -2.37 6.55
C GLU A 120 -0.92 -1.70 6.42
N VAL A 121 -0.81 -0.65 5.57
CA VAL A 121 0.39 0.19 5.45
C VAL A 121 0.57 1.03 6.71
N ARG A 122 -0.47 1.72 7.18
CA ARG A 122 -0.40 2.55 8.39
C ARG A 122 0.09 1.73 9.58
N ASP A 123 -0.43 0.53 9.78
CA ASP A 123 -0.11 -0.29 10.94
C ASP A 123 1.35 -0.79 10.88
N ARG A 124 1.89 -1.09 9.68
CA ARG A 124 3.32 -1.34 9.46
C ARG A 124 4.18 -0.12 9.76
N VAL A 125 3.77 1.05 9.30
CA VAL A 125 4.50 2.31 9.54
C VAL A 125 4.52 2.64 11.03
N LEU A 126 3.38 2.49 11.71
CA LEU A 126 3.26 2.72 13.15
C LEU A 126 4.16 1.78 13.95
N LYS A 127 4.14 0.47 13.62
CA LYS A 127 5.04 -0.52 14.22
C LYS A 127 6.51 -0.18 13.97
N ALA A 128 6.86 0.18 12.75
CA ALA A 128 8.23 0.50 12.39
C ALA A 128 8.79 1.76 13.07
N LEU A 129 7.91 2.68 13.46
CA LEU A 129 8.26 4.00 14.02
C LEU A 129 7.91 4.15 15.51
N GLU A 130 7.51 3.06 16.19
CA GLU A 130 7.00 3.09 17.56
C GLU A 130 7.96 3.76 18.56
N GLU A 131 9.27 3.58 18.37
CA GLU A 131 10.32 4.17 19.22
C GLU A 131 10.68 5.61 18.86
N GLN A 132 10.37 6.05 17.63
CA GLN A 132 10.87 7.32 17.08
C GLN A 132 9.81 8.42 17.01
N LEU A 133 8.52 8.07 16.93
CA LEU A 133 7.46 9.07 16.89
C LEU A 133 7.06 9.51 18.31
N PRO A 134 7.07 10.82 18.61
CA PRO A 134 6.59 11.33 19.89
C PRO A 134 5.05 11.29 19.97
N GLY A 135 4.52 11.55 21.17
CA GLY A 135 3.08 11.66 21.40
C GLY A 135 2.40 10.33 21.74
N THR A 136 1.09 10.39 21.93
CA THR A 136 0.18 9.27 22.21
C THR A 136 0.03 8.35 20.99
N LEU A 137 -0.38 7.09 21.22
CA LEU A 137 -0.66 6.14 20.13
C LEU A 137 -1.65 6.72 19.09
N GLY A 138 -2.67 7.46 19.55
CA GLY A 138 -3.65 8.09 18.69
C GLY A 138 -3.05 9.18 17.79
N GLU A 139 -2.12 9.99 18.30
CA GLU A 139 -1.40 11.00 17.52
C GLU A 139 -0.49 10.36 16.47
N ARG A 140 0.29 9.35 16.87
CA ARG A 140 1.16 8.60 15.96
C ARG A 140 0.36 7.95 14.83
N ARG A 141 -0.78 7.33 15.17
CA ARG A 141 -1.70 6.73 14.19
C ARG A 141 -2.22 7.77 13.19
N ARG A 142 -2.60 8.97 13.66
CA ARG A 142 -3.05 10.07 12.78
C ARG A 142 -1.97 10.53 11.82
N VAL A 143 -0.73 10.68 12.29
CA VAL A 143 0.41 11.07 11.43
C VAL A 143 0.64 10.01 10.34
N CYS A 144 0.70 8.72 10.72
CA CYS A 144 0.88 7.63 9.76
C CYS A 144 -0.27 7.55 8.74
N GLU A 145 -1.51 7.71 9.19
CA GLU A 145 -2.71 7.74 8.32
C GLU A 145 -2.64 8.91 7.34
N ALA A 146 -2.30 10.12 7.83
CA ALA A 146 -2.22 11.32 7.01
C ALA A 146 -1.13 11.21 5.93
N VAL A 147 0.07 10.75 6.28
CA VAL A 147 1.16 10.54 5.31
C VAL A 147 0.77 9.52 4.26
N THR A 148 0.14 8.41 4.66
CA THR A 148 -0.30 7.36 3.73
C THR A 148 -1.34 7.90 2.76
N ARG A 149 -2.38 8.58 3.26
CA ARG A 149 -3.43 9.19 2.42
C ARG A 149 -2.90 10.29 1.50
N LEU A 150 -2.01 11.14 2.00
CA LEU A 150 -1.39 12.19 1.19
C LEU A 150 -0.54 11.59 0.07
N THR A 151 0.20 10.52 0.36
CA THR A 151 0.96 9.79 -0.67
C THR A 151 0.03 9.24 -1.75
N LEU A 152 -1.10 8.64 -1.37
CA LEU A 152 -2.09 8.16 -2.34
C LEU A 152 -2.74 9.28 -3.14
N SER A 153 -2.94 10.45 -2.55
CA SER A 153 -3.37 11.65 -3.29
C SER A 153 -2.42 11.95 -4.45
N TYR A 154 -1.11 11.90 -4.21
CA TYR A 154 -0.08 12.08 -5.25
C TYR A 154 0.04 10.92 -6.25
N VAL A 155 -0.53 9.75 -5.96
CA VAL A 155 -0.67 8.67 -6.95
C VAL A 155 -1.82 8.95 -7.90
N VAL A 156 -2.94 9.46 -7.39
CA VAL A 156 -4.15 9.77 -8.17
C VAL A 156 -3.97 11.07 -8.97
N ALA A 157 -3.46 12.11 -8.31
CA ALA A 157 -3.18 13.43 -8.86
C ALA A 157 -1.67 13.71 -8.75
N PRO A 158 -0.87 13.30 -9.75
CA PRO A 158 0.58 13.48 -9.71
C PRO A 158 0.97 14.95 -9.60
N ALA A 159 2.02 15.18 -8.83
CA ALA A 159 2.64 16.49 -8.66
C ALA A 159 2.99 17.13 -10.00
N ALA A 160 2.87 18.46 -10.09
CA ALA A 160 3.25 19.19 -11.30
C ALA A 160 4.75 19.03 -11.59
N ARG A 161 5.16 19.26 -12.84
CA ARG A 161 6.59 19.22 -13.20
C ARG A 161 7.36 20.24 -12.33
N GLY A 162 8.37 19.77 -11.61
CA GLY A 162 9.20 20.60 -10.72
C GLY A 162 8.69 20.72 -9.28
N GLU A 163 7.52 20.15 -8.95
CA GLU A 163 7.04 20.11 -7.57
C GLU A 163 7.82 19.09 -6.75
N ASP A 164 8.37 19.54 -5.61
CA ASP A 164 9.11 18.70 -4.66
C ASP A 164 8.17 18.17 -3.58
N VAL A 165 7.57 17.00 -3.86
CA VAL A 165 6.66 16.31 -2.95
C VAL A 165 7.31 16.04 -1.59
N GLU A 166 8.60 15.70 -1.57
CA GLU A 166 9.32 15.44 -0.32
C GLU A 166 9.42 16.69 0.54
N ARG A 167 9.69 17.85 -0.08
CA ARG A 167 9.69 19.14 0.63
C ARG A 167 8.31 19.47 1.20
N THR A 168 7.25 19.28 0.42
CA THR A 168 5.87 19.53 0.89
C THR A 168 5.53 18.64 2.09
N VAL A 169 5.78 17.33 1.99
CA VAL A 169 5.52 16.39 3.08
C VAL A 169 6.38 16.70 4.31
N ARG A 170 7.66 17.04 4.12
CA ARG A 170 8.58 17.43 5.21
C ARG A 170 8.06 18.64 5.97
N GLY A 171 7.57 19.66 5.26
CA GLY A 171 6.97 20.85 5.87
C GLY A 171 5.75 20.52 6.73
N LEU A 172 4.86 19.65 6.24
CA LEU A 172 3.67 19.22 6.98
C LEU A 172 4.02 18.40 8.24
N LEU A 173 5.03 17.53 8.15
CA LEU A 173 5.52 16.77 9.30
C LEU A 173 6.11 17.70 10.37
N ALA A 174 6.84 18.74 9.97
CA ALA A 174 7.41 19.72 10.89
C ALA A 174 6.32 20.53 11.63
N LEU A 175 5.23 20.90 10.95
CA LEU A 175 4.08 21.59 11.56
C LEU A 175 3.28 20.71 12.52
N SER A 176 3.34 19.38 12.33
CA SER A 176 2.62 18.41 13.16
C SER A 176 3.40 17.99 14.41
N ALA A 177 4.68 18.39 14.52
CA ALA A 177 5.47 18.15 15.72
C ALA A 177 4.91 19.00 16.87
N PRO A 178 4.74 18.43 18.09
CA PRO A 178 4.25 19.21 19.21
C PRO A 178 5.18 20.38 19.46
N SER A 179 4.63 21.60 19.47
CA SER A 179 5.34 22.80 19.87
C SER A 179 5.97 22.54 21.24
N ARG A 180 7.30 22.65 21.34
CA ARG A 180 7.98 22.70 22.65
C ARG A 180 7.63 24.05 23.30
N THR A 181 6.39 24.22 23.73
CA THR A 181 5.97 25.40 24.49
C THR A 181 6.36 25.16 25.95
N THR A 182 7.58 25.60 26.28
CA THR A 182 7.96 26.21 27.57
C THR A 182 7.38 25.57 28.84
N ALA A 183 8.01 24.48 29.31
CA ALA A 183 8.05 24.19 30.75
C ALA A 183 9.10 25.13 31.37
N GLY A 184 8.65 26.33 31.73
CA GLY A 184 9.48 27.37 32.31
C GLY A 184 8.63 28.40 33.02
N ARG A 185 8.20 28.07 34.24
CA ARG A 185 8.18 28.95 35.42
C ARG A 185 7.74 28.16 36.65
#